data_AF-A0A7S0Q2F4-F1
#
_entry.id   AF-A0A7S0Q2F4-F1
#
_cell.length_a   1.000
_cell.length_b   1.000
_cell.length_c   1.000
_cell.angle_alpha   90.00
_cell.angle_beta   90.00
_cell.angle_gamma   90.00
#
_symmetry.space_group_name_H-M   'P 1'
#
loop_
_entity.id
_entity.type
_entity.pdbx_description
1 polymer ?
#
loop_
_entity_poly.entity_id
_entity_poly.type
_entity_poly.pdbx_seq_one_letter_code
_entity_poly.pdbx_strand_id
1 'polypeptide(L)'
;KAGVPIKLPNGEVLHPSQFIEPPTQRKLVVLSDTEDASLAEAHAHGADILVHEATNACTSEDRARGMTNYDVERRAKAHGHSTPQMAGSFARAIGARRLVLTHFSVRYSGSKQPHATQVMDEIAELARQRFGGDVLTARDCTRITLNPDGSTELSEAPRTPEYQHLSF
;
A
#
# COMPACT_ATOMS: atom_id res chain seq x y z
N LYS A 1 -20.30 21.91 -13.28
CA LYS A 1 -21.58 22.33 -13.91
C LYS A 1 -22.65 21.29 -13.55
N ALA A 2 -23.93 21.66 -13.48
CA ALA A 2 -25.01 20.88 -12.86
C ALA A 2 -25.46 19.59 -13.60
N GLY A 3 -24.77 19.15 -14.65
CA GLY A 3 -25.12 17.90 -15.36
C GLY A 3 -26.46 17.93 -16.12
N VAL A 4 -27.05 19.12 -16.32
CA VAL A 4 -28.34 19.28 -16.98
C VAL A 4 -28.16 19.37 -18.50
N PRO A 5 -29.02 18.72 -19.31
CA PRO A 5 -29.05 18.88 -20.76
C PRO A 5 -29.24 20.34 -21.18
N ILE A 6 -28.54 20.75 -22.23
CA ILE A 6 -28.63 22.11 -22.78
C ILE A 6 -29.31 22.04 -24.13
N LYS A 7 -30.43 22.75 -24.29
CA LYS A 7 -31.11 22.89 -25.59
C LYS A 7 -30.55 24.09 -26.35
N LEU A 8 -30.09 23.85 -27.57
CA LEU A 8 -29.58 24.86 -28.48
C LEU A 8 -30.72 25.56 -29.25
N PRO A 9 -30.48 26.76 -29.81
CA PRO A 9 -31.48 27.49 -30.61
C PRO A 9 -31.99 26.74 -31.85
N ASN A 10 -31.17 25.84 -32.40
CA ASN A 10 -31.53 24.98 -33.55
C ASN A 10 -32.43 23.79 -33.14
N GLY A 11 -32.77 23.63 -31.86
CA GLY A 11 -33.58 22.53 -31.33
C GLY A 11 -32.80 21.30 -30.87
N GLU A 12 -31.50 21.23 -31.15
CA GLU A 12 -30.61 20.16 -30.68
C GLU A 12 -30.47 20.18 -29.14
N VAL A 13 -30.40 19.00 -28.54
CA VAL A 13 -30.21 18.85 -27.09
C VAL A 13 -28.87 18.19 -26.83
N LEU A 14 -27.96 18.92 -26.20
CA LEU A 14 -26.65 18.41 -25.79
C LEU A 14 -26.78 17.75 -24.42
N HIS A 15 -26.55 16.43 -24.38
CA HIS A 15 -26.50 15.68 -23.13
C HIS A 15 -25.08 15.68 -22.58
N PRO A 16 -24.85 16.08 -21.31
CA PRO A 16 -23.50 16.13 -20.75
C PRO A 16 -22.73 14.81 -20.82
N SER A 17 -23.43 13.66 -20.80
CA SER A 17 -22.84 12.33 -20.96
C SER A 17 -22.16 12.10 -22.32
N GLN A 18 -22.46 12.91 -23.35
CA GLN A 18 -21.78 12.86 -24.65
C GLN A 18 -20.40 13.55 -24.61
N PHE A 19 -20.13 14.32 -23.55
CA PHE A 19 -18.94 15.17 -23.43
C PHE A 19 -18.16 14.93 -22.13
N ILE A 20 -18.58 13.97 -21.31
CA ILE A 20 -17.97 13.62 -20.04
C ILE A 20 -17.68 12.12 -20.07
N GLU A 21 -16.40 11.77 -19.90
CA GLU A 21 -15.99 10.37 -19.72
C GLU A 21 -16.59 9.80 -18.43
N PRO A 22 -16.84 8.47 -18.38
CA PRO A 22 -17.29 7.83 -17.15
C PRO A 22 -16.36 8.19 -15.98
N PRO A 23 -16.90 8.47 -14.78
CA PRO A 23 -16.06 8.79 -13.63
C PRO A 23 -15.13 7.62 -13.35
N THR A 24 -13.84 7.90 -13.24
CA THR A 24 -12.87 6.90 -12.82
C THR A 24 -12.96 6.69 -11.31
N GLN A 25 -13.26 5.44 -10.91
CA GLN A 25 -13.34 5.09 -9.51
C GLN A 25 -11.96 4.63 -9.04
N ARG A 26 -11.42 5.34 -8.05
CA ARG A 26 -10.19 4.97 -7.36
C ARG A 26 -10.53 4.39 -6.00
N LYS A 27 -9.88 3.30 -5.62
CA LYS A 27 -10.04 2.67 -4.31
C LYS A 27 -8.70 2.53 -3.59
N LEU A 28 -8.54 3.29 -2.52
CA LEU A 28 -7.47 3.14 -1.55
C LEU A 28 -8.02 2.41 -0.31
N VAL A 29 -7.37 1.32 0.09
CA VAL A 29 -7.65 0.61 1.33
C VAL A 29 -6.46 0.83 2.25
N VAL A 30 -6.71 1.34 3.45
CA VAL A 30 -5.70 1.49 4.49
C VAL A 30 -6.14 0.68 5.68
N LEU A 31 -5.35 -0.33 6.03
CA LEU A 31 -5.54 -1.10 7.24
C LEU A 31 -4.60 -0.57 8.32
N SER A 32 -5.12 -0.50 9.54
CA SER A 32 -4.31 -0.32 10.74
C SER A 32 -3.75 -1.67 11.17
N ASP A 33 -3.06 -1.70 12.31
CA ASP A 33 -2.56 -2.91 12.94
C ASP A 33 -3.64 -3.98 13.06
N THR A 34 -3.32 -5.18 12.62
CA THR A 34 -4.23 -6.33 12.66
C THR A 34 -3.47 -7.64 12.47
N GLU A 35 -3.93 -8.69 13.14
CA GLU A 35 -3.52 -10.07 12.89
C GLU A 35 -4.43 -10.81 11.89
N ASP A 36 -5.60 -10.25 11.59
CA ASP A 36 -6.56 -10.81 10.63
C ASP A 36 -7.38 -9.70 9.96
N ALA A 37 -7.22 -9.56 8.65
CA ALA A 37 -7.93 -8.59 7.82
C ALA A 37 -9.20 -9.16 7.16
N SER A 38 -9.58 -10.41 7.44
CA SER A 38 -10.70 -11.11 6.79
C SER A 38 -12.02 -10.31 6.80
N LEU A 39 -12.34 -9.62 7.89
CA LEU A 39 -13.54 -8.79 8.01
C LEU A 39 -13.57 -7.59 7.05
N ALA A 40 -12.41 -7.17 6.52
CA ALA A 40 -12.31 -6.07 5.57
C ALA A 40 -12.44 -6.51 4.11
N GLU A 41 -12.40 -7.81 3.81
CA GLU A 41 -12.30 -8.35 2.44
C GLU A 41 -13.39 -7.83 1.51
N ALA A 42 -14.67 -7.88 1.95
CA ALA A 42 -15.82 -7.43 1.17
C ALA A 42 -15.75 -5.93 0.80
N HIS A 43 -15.15 -5.11 1.65
CA HIS A 43 -15.00 -3.67 1.40
C HIS A 43 -13.74 -3.37 0.59
N ALA A 44 -12.71 -4.20 0.73
CA ALA A 44 -11.40 -4.04 0.13
C ALA A 44 -11.28 -4.58 -1.30
N HIS A 45 -12.23 -5.40 -1.76
CA HIS A 45 -12.19 -5.99 -3.10
C HIS A 45 -11.97 -4.96 -4.22
N GLY A 46 -11.02 -5.25 -5.11
CA GLY A 46 -10.63 -4.40 -6.24
C GLY A 46 -9.90 -3.11 -5.84
N ALA A 47 -9.16 -3.11 -4.74
CA ALA A 47 -8.35 -1.95 -4.35
C ALA A 47 -7.27 -1.62 -5.40
N ASP A 48 -7.12 -0.36 -5.78
CA ASP A 48 -5.96 0.07 -6.57
C ASP A 48 -4.69 0.05 -5.71
N ILE A 49 -4.81 0.50 -4.46
CA ILE A 49 -3.74 0.45 -3.47
C ILE A 49 -4.29 -0.13 -2.18
N LEU A 50 -3.62 -1.16 -1.68
CA LEU A 50 -3.76 -1.67 -0.31
C LEU A 50 -2.53 -1.25 0.51
N VAL A 51 -2.74 -0.52 1.60
CA VAL A 51 -1.74 -0.27 2.63
C VAL A 51 -1.99 -1.25 3.78
N HIS A 52 -1.00 -2.08 4.09
CA HIS A 52 -1.10 -3.14 5.10
C HIS A 52 0.14 -3.17 5.98
N GLU A 53 -0.03 -3.42 7.27
CA GLU A 53 1.10 -3.64 8.17
C GLU A 53 1.85 -4.95 7.88
N ALA A 54 3.16 -4.95 8.16
CA ALA A 54 4.00 -6.13 8.10
C ALA A 54 5.05 -6.09 9.21
N THR A 55 4.58 -6.05 10.46
CA THR A 55 5.41 -5.78 11.64
C THR A 55 6.53 -6.79 11.82
N ASN A 56 6.29 -8.08 11.59
CA ASN A 56 7.30 -9.12 11.73
C ASN A 56 7.51 -9.91 10.44
N ALA A 57 8.76 -10.09 10.05
CA ALA A 57 9.15 -10.89 8.89
C ALA A 57 10.22 -11.91 9.29
N CYS A 58 10.16 -13.11 8.71
CA CYS A 58 11.21 -14.11 8.86
C CYS A 58 12.29 -13.84 7.83
N THR A 59 13.30 -13.03 8.17
CA THR A 59 14.39 -12.68 7.26
C THR A 59 15.45 -13.77 7.21
N SER A 60 16.47 -13.61 6.37
CA SER A 60 17.60 -14.52 6.27
C SER A 60 18.32 -14.69 7.61
N GLU A 61 18.36 -13.64 8.42
CA GLU A 61 18.96 -13.66 9.76
C GLU A 61 18.11 -14.43 10.78
N ASP A 62 16.78 -14.39 10.64
CA ASP A 62 15.88 -15.20 11.46
C ASP A 62 16.04 -16.69 11.11
N ARG A 63 16.09 -16.99 9.81
CA ARG A 63 16.31 -18.35 9.31
C ARG A 63 17.68 -18.90 9.73
N ALA A 64 18.73 -18.07 9.72
CA ALA A 64 20.05 -18.45 10.22
C ALA A 64 20.05 -18.79 11.72
N ARG A 65 19.12 -18.24 12.50
CA ARG A 65 18.88 -18.58 13.92
C ARG A 65 17.93 -19.77 14.11
N GLY A 66 17.51 -20.42 13.03
CA GLY A 66 16.61 -21.57 13.07
C GLY A 66 15.13 -21.23 13.18
N MET A 67 14.74 -19.95 13.03
CA MET A 67 13.32 -19.58 13.00
C MET A 67 12.69 -19.93 11.65
N THR A 68 11.43 -20.35 11.69
CA THR A 68 10.62 -20.60 10.50
C THR A 68 9.61 -19.47 10.25
N ASN A 69 9.05 -19.40 9.04
CA ASN A 69 7.93 -18.51 8.75
C ASN A 69 6.75 -18.73 9.71
N TYR A 70 6.51 -19.98 10.10
CA TYR A 70 5.44 -20.34 11.03
C TYR A 70 5.67 -19.77 12.42
N ASP A 71 6.90 -19.82 12.94
CA ASP A 71 7.24 -19.27 14.26
C ASP A 71 7.05 -17.76 14.30
N VAL A 72 7.49 -17.06 13.24
CA VAL A 72 7.33 -15.61 13.13
C VAL A 72 5.87 -15.22 12.96
N GLU A 73 5.10 -15.96 12.15
CA GLU A 73 3.66 -15.72 11.97
C GLU A 73 2.90 -15.88 13.28
N ARG A 74 3.12 -16.98 14.01
CA ARG A 74 2.50 -17.17 15.32
C ARG A 74 2.82 -16.05 16.29
N ARG A 75 4.08 -15.59 16.29
CA ARG A 75 4.51 -14.49 17.15
C ARG A 75 3.84 -13.18 16.75
N ALA A 76 3.71 -12.89 15.45
CA ALA A 76 3.04 -11.69 14.97
C ALA A 76 1.58 -11.66 15.43
N LYS A 77 0.86 -12.76 15.17
CA LYS A 77 -0.53 -12.96 15.60
C LYS A 77 -0.71 -12.79 17.11
N ALA A 78 0.13 -13.45 17.90
CA ALA A 78 0.09 -13.33 19.37
C ALA A 78 0.23 -11.88 19.90
N HIS A 79 0.78 -10.95 19.11
CA HIS A 79 0.88 -9.53 19.44
C HIS A 79 -0.12 -8.64 18.67
N GLY A 80 -1.08 -9.23 17.95
CA GLY A 80 -2.09 -8.50 17.16
C GLY A 80 -1.57 -7.97 15.82
N HIS A 81 -0.49 -8.55 15.29
CA HIS A 81 0.20 -8.05 14.10
C HIS A 81 0.25 -9.06 12.95
N SER A 82 0.64 -8.56 11.78
CA SER A 82 0.77 -9.32 10.55
C SER A 82 2.20 -9.51 10.08
N THR A 83 2.37 -10.53 9.23
CA THR A 83 3.61 -10.77 8.47
C THR A 83 3.47 -10.32 7.02
N PRO A 84 4.57 -10.12 6.28
CA PRO A 84 4.51 -9.81 4.85
C PRO A 84 3.71 -10.85 4.05
N GLN A 85 3.83 -12.13 4.39
CA GLN A 85 3.09 -13.21 3.74
C GLN A 85 1.58 -13.08 3.97
N MET A 86 1.15 -12.70 5.18
CA MET A 86 -0.26 -12.45 5.48
C MET A 86 -0.80 -11.27 4.67
N ALA A 87 -0.06 -10.16 4.65
CA ALA A 87 -0.39 -8.99 3.85
C ALA A 87 -0.49 -9.33 2.35
N GLY A 88 0.47 -10.10 1.83
CA GLY A 88 0.48 -10.55 0.43
C GLY A 88 -0.68 -11.49 0.10
N SER A 89 -1.03 -12.41 1.01
CA SER A 89 -2.19 -13.29 0.86
C SER A 89 -3.50 -12.51 0.84
N PHE A 90 -3.65 -11.52 1.73
CA PHE A 90 -4.84 -10.65 1.75
C PHE A 90 -4.92 -9.79 0.48
N ALA A 91 -3.81 -9.19 0.04
CA ALA A 91 -3.74 -8.41 -1.20
C ALA A 91 -4.19 -9.22 -2.42
N ARG A 92 -3.80 -10.50 -2.48
CA ARG A 92 -4.25 -11.42 -3.53
C ARG A 92 -5.73 -11.73 -3.43
N ALA A 93 -6.23 -12.01 -2.23
CA ALA A 93 -7.65 -12.35 -1.99
C ALA A 93 -8.57 -11.22 -2.44
N ILE A 94 -8.23 -9.97 -2.13
CA ILE A 94 -9.03 -8.80 -2.52
C ILE A 94 -8.80 -8.37 -3.97
N GLY A 95 -7.89 -9.00 -4.72
CA GLY A 95 -7.53 -8.58 -6.08
C GLY A 95 -6.96 -7.17 -6.13
N ALA A 96 -6.10 -6.80 -5.18
CA ALA A 96 -5.45 -5.50 -5.18
C ALA A 96 -4.52 -5.33 -6.39
N ARG A 97 -4.36 -4.10 -6.90
CA ARG A 97 -3.38 -3.80 -7.96
C ARG A 97 -1.97 -3.61 -7.40
N ARG A 98 -1.84 -2.93 -6.26
CA ARG A 98 -0.57 -2.72 -5.54
C ARG A 98 -0.73 -2.93 -4.04
N LEU A 99 0.26 -3.58 -3.44
CA LEU A 99 0.42 -3.72 -2.00
C LEU A 99 1.53 -2.79 -1.50
N VAL A 100 1.23 -1.98 -0.50
CA VAL A 100 2.16 -1.11 0.20
C VAL A 100 2.29 -1.62 1.63
N LEU A 101 3.48 -2.12 1.97
CA LEU A 101 3.82 -2.59 3.30
C LEU A 101 4.28 -1.41 4.16
N THR A 102 3.79 -1.34 5.39
CA THR A 102 4.17 -0.32 6.39
C THR A 102 4.25 -0.93 7.79
N HIS A 103 4.45 -0.08 8.80
CA HIS A 103 4.43 -0.45 10.22
C HIS A 103 5.42 -1.58 10.55
N PHE A 104 6.66 -1.42 10.11
CA PHE A 104 7.71 -2.39 10.33
C PHE A 104 8.22 -2.33 11.78
N SER A 105 8.58 -3.48 12.35
CA SER A 105 9.28 -3.49 13.63
C SER A 105 10.59 -2.72 13.55
N VAL A 106 10.94 -2.00 14.63
CA VAL A 106 12.15 -1.19 14.77
C VAL A 106 13.46 -1.94 14.49
N ARG A 107 13.44 -3.29 14.50
CA ARG A 107 14.56 -4.14 14.07
C ARG A 107 14.94 -3.95 12.60
N TYR A 108 14.03 -3.45 11.76
CA TYR A 108 14.26 -3.19 10.35
C TYR A 108 14.51 -1.70 10.17
N SER A 109 15.76 -1.34 9.87
CA SER A 109 16.13 0.06 9.70
C SER A 109 15.49 0.65 8.44
N GLY A 110 14.81 1.79 8.55
CA GLY A 110 14.35 2.58 7.40
C GLY A 110 15.47 3.33 6.67
N SER A 111 16.73 3.22 7.12
CA SER A 111 17.87 3.93 6.53
C SER A 111 18.17 3.46 5.10
N LYS A 112 18.84 4.31 4.31
CA LYS A 112 19.29 3.98 2.94
C LYS A 112 20.61 3.18 2.92
N GLN A 113 21.04 2.64 4.06
CA GLN A 113 22.24 1.80 4.11
C GLN A 113 22.02 0.50 3.33
N PRO A 114 23.03 -0.05 2.63
CA PRO A 114 22.86 -1.21 1.75
C PRO A 114 22.20 -2.41 2.45
N HIS A 115 22.65 -2.74 3.66
CA HIS A 115 22.09 -3.85 4.43
C HIS A 115 20.62 -3.61 4.82
N ALA A 116 20.27 -2.40 5.24
CA ALA A 116 18.89 -2.05 5.59
C ALA A 116 17.96 -2.18 4.38
N THR A 117 18.40 -1.69 3.21
CA THR A 117 17.66 -1.85 1.95
C THR A 117 17.51 -3.32 1.57
N GLN A 118 18.57 -4.13 1.68
CA GLN A 118 18.50 -5.56 1.40
C GLN A 118 17.47 -6.29 2.29
N VAL A 119 17.40 -5.93 3.57
CA VAL A 119 16.40 -6.50 4.48
C VAL A 119 14.98 -6.11 4.06
N MET A 120 14.75 -4.84 3.69
CA MET A 120 13.45 -4.40 3.18
C MET A 120 13.07 -5.08 1.85
N ASP A 121 14.03 -5.30 0.96
CA ASP A 121 13.81 -6.04 -0.30
C ASP A 121 13.41 -7.49 -0.02
N GLU A 122 14.03 -8.13 0.98
CA GLU A 122 13.64 -9.47 1.42
C GLU A 122 12.21 -9.49 1.96
N ILE A 123 11.84 -8.50 2.78
CA ILE A 123 10.47 -8.33 3.31
C ILE A 123 9.47 -8.17 2.17
N ALA A 124 9.77 -7.34 1.17
CA ALA A 124 8.94 -7.17 -0.01
C ALA A 124 8.76 -8.49 -0.78
N GLU A 125 9.83 -9.27 -0.92
CA GLU A 125 9.81 -10.54 -1.62
C GLU A 125 8.95 -11.59 -0.92
N LEU A 126 8.98 -11.65 0.42
CA LEU A 126 8.10 -12.55 1.19
C LEU A 126 6.62 -12.27 0.93
N ALA A 127 6.22 -10.99 0.84
CA ALA A 127 4.87 -10.63 0.46
C ALA A 127 4.58 -10.94 -1.02
N ARG A 128 5.52 -10.63 -1.91
CA ARG A 128 5.40 -10.83 -3.37
C ARG A 128 5.16 -12.30 -3.72
N GLN A 129 5.80 -13.23 -3.02
CA GLN A 129 5.58 -14.67 -3.18
C GLN A 129 4.13 -15.10 -2.93
N ARG A 130 3.40 -14.41 -2.03
CA ARG A 130 1.99 -14.67 -1.76
C ARG A 130 1.06 -13.88 -2.66
N PHE A 131 1.42 -12.62 -2.91
CA PHE A 131 0.60 -11.69 -3.67
C PHE A 131 0.60 -11.98 -5.17
N GLY A 132 1.79 -12.14 -5.77
CA GLY A 132 1.98 -12.25 -7.22
C GLY A 132 1.88 -10.92 -7.97
N GLY A 133 1.73 -9.80 -7.27
CA GLY A 133 1.63 -8.45 -7.84
C GLY A 133 2.73 -7.50 -7.35
N ASP A 134 2.48 -6.21 -7.53
CA ASP A 134 3.43 -5.14 -7.19
C ASP A 134 3.45 -4.84 -5.69
N VAL A 135 4.63 -4.91 -5.08
CA VAL A 135 4.85 -4.71 -3.64
C VAL A 135 5.85 -3.59 -3.42
N LEU A 136 5.45 -2.60 -2.62
CA LEU A 136 6.29 -1.51 -2.14
C LEU A 136 6.45 -1.58 -0.62
N THR A 137 7.68 -1.49 -0.12
CA THR A 137 7.93 -1.20 1.30
C THR A 137 8.02 0.30 1.53
N ALA A 138 7.04 0.87 2.21
CA ALA A 138 7.00 2.30 2.48
C ALA A 138 8.14 2.72 3.42
N ARG A 139 8.65 3.93 3.19
CA ARG A 139 9.54 4.65 4.10
C ARG A 139 8.91 6.00 4.44
N ASP A 140 9.40 6.63 5.48
CA ASP A 140 9.03 8.01 5.79
C ASP A 140 9.16 8.89 4.54
N CYS A 141 8.17 9.75 4.32
CA CYS A 141 8.08 10.65 3.17
C CYS A 141 7.93 9.97 1.79
N THR A 142 7.65 8.66 1.74
CA THR A 142 7.22 8.00 0.48
C THR A 142 5.92 8.61 -0.02
N ARG A 143 5.89 9.04 -1.29
CA ARG A 143 4.69 9.56 -1.94
C ARG A 143 4.28 8.65 -3.08
N ILE A 144 3.00 8.30 -3.09
CA ILE A 144 2.37 7.52 -4.15
C ILE A 144 1.23 8.34 -4.74
N THR A 145 1.31 8.64 -6.03
CA THR A 145 0.20 9.26 -6.78
C THR A 145 -0.67 8.15 -7.36
N LEU A 146 -1.97 8.17 -7.08
CA LEU A 146 -2.96 7.30 -7.73
C LEU A 146 -3.70 8.07 -8.82
N ASN A 147 -3.33 7.79 -10.06
CA ASN A 147 -3.87 8.45 -11.25
C ASN A 147 -5.32 8.02 -11.52
N PRO A 148 -6.09 8.82 -12.29
CA PRO A 148 -7.46 8.48 -12.66
C PRO A 148 -7.60 7.12 -13.37
N ASP A 149 -6.62 6.68 -14.15
CA ASP A 149 -6.61 5.35 -14.79
C ASP A 149 -6.23 4.19 -13.83
N GLY A 150 -6.05 4.53 -12.54
CA GLY A 150 -5.60 3.66 -11.48
C GLY A 150 -4.13 3.21 -11.60
N SER A 151 -3.36 3.81 -12.51
CA SER A 151 -1.89 3.71 -12.48
C SER A 151 -1.33 4.45 -11.27
N THR A 152 -0.13 4.08 -10.86
CA THR A 152 0.49 4.61 -9.64
C THR A 152 1.94 5.03 -9.86
N GLU A 153 2.26 6.26 -9.47
CA GLU A 153 3.61 6.84 -9.59
C GLU A 153 4.26 7.01 -8.22
N LEU A 154 5.55 6.70 -8.12
CA LEU A 154 6.34 6.85 -6.89
C LEU A 154 7.18 8.12 -6.99
N SER A 155 7.18 8.92 -5.92
CA SER A 155 8.06 10.07 -5.76
C SER A 155 8.52 10.20 -4.30
N GLU A 156 9.63 10.91 -4.08
CA GLU A 156 10.02 11.34 -2.74
C GLU A 156 9.31 12.67 -2.42
N ALA A 157 8.86 12.87 -1.17
CA ALA A 157 8.42 14.20 -0.76
C ALA A 157 9.58 15.20 -0.92
N PRO A 158 9.32 16.43 -1.39
CA PRO A 158 10.35 17.46 -1.44
C PRO A 158 10.90 17.65 -0.02
N ARG A 159 12.24 17.73 0.11
CA ARG A 159 12.86 18.11 1.38
C ARG A 159 12.29 19.47 1.77
N THR A 160 11.66 19.56 2.94
CA THR A 160 11.34 20.87 3.50
C THR A 160 12.63 21.69 3.56
N PRO A 161 12.63 22.98 3.19
CA PRO A 161 13.79 23.82 3.47
C PRO A 161 14.08 23.73 4.97
N GLU A 162 15.35 23.51 5.30
CA GLU A 162 15.82 23.41 6.68
C GLU A 162 15.25 24.58 7.50
N TYR A 163 14.42 24.27 8.50
CA TYR A 163 14.12 25.25 9.54
C TYR A 163 15.44 25.54 10.25
N GLN A 164 16.08 26.65 9.86
CA GLN A 164 17.22 27.19 10.59
C GLN A 164 16.78 27.37 12.05
N HIS A 165 17.50 26.70 12.94
CA HIS A 165 17.35 26.74 14.39
C HIS A 165 17.00 28.15 14.89
N LEU A 166 15.76 28.34 15.37
CA LEU A 166 15.49 29.36 16.37
C LEU A 166 15.86 28.74 17.72
N SER A 167 17.05 29.04 18.19
CA SER A 167 17.45 28.83 19.57
C SER A 167 16.53 29.65 20.47
N PHE A 168 15.81 28.98 21.37
CA PHE A 168 15.16 29.63 22.51
C PHE A 168 16.17 29.93 23.61
#